data_AF-A0A1H6L0F7-F1
#
_entry.id   AF-A0A1H6L0F7-F1
#
_cell.length_a   1.000
_cell.length_b   1.000
_cell.length_c   1.000
_cell.angle_alpha   90.00
_cell.angle_beta   90.00
_cell.angle_gamma   90.00
#
_symmetry.space_group_name_H-M   'P 1'
#
loop_
_entity.id
_entity.type
_entity.pdbx_description
1 polymer ?
#
loop_
_entity_poly.entity_id
_entity_poly.type
_entity_poly.pdbx_seq_one_letter_code
_entity_poly.pdbx_strand_id
1 'polypeptide(L)'
;MKRLLSIIASAVLIFTSAPAMTSFAEDKANDLKLHFKIENGEACLTGEWSDNVTELVIPETYEGKPVTSIDEKAFTGNENIVSCVIPDAVKSIGDLAFAACPNLKSVSIGSGFSSLGNLAFANCNKLTSITVSKDNPDFSSINSCLYNKKGDTLRLYAGGSKAVVSDNTKTIGKWAFFERSDITSVTIPSSVTAIEDSVFSGCLSLKEISIPDSVTKLGKYCFMSCRALQSVSLGKSVTEIPEECFYCCTALKDISLSDNIRSIGDRAFYCCEDISGIYIPATVKTIGEDAIGKKSISLDSDAINIPNFQIKGEKGSAAEKYAFDQNISFLTDDSHGDVNGDGKVDSVDASAVLAEYALLSAGKKGKLTEKQSKAADWNSDGNIDSVDASAILAEYARVQTL
;
A
#
# COMPACT_ATOMS: atom_id res chain seq x y z
N MET A 1 45.78 12.05 19.36
CA MET A 1 45.99 13.44 18.89
C MET A 1 44.98 13.68 17.77
N LYS A 2 43.88 14.38 18.04
CA LYS A 2 43.62 15.80 17.67
C LYS A 2 43.67 16.01 16.13
N ARG A 3 42.75 16.68 15.42
CA ARG A 3 41.44 17.33 15.60
C ARG A 3 41.20 18.13 14.28
N LEU A 4 39.96 18.49 13.94
CA LEU A 4 39.53 19.59 13.02
C LEU A 4 39.72 19.37 11.50
N LEU A 5 38.92 19.87 10.54
CA LEU A 5 37.86 20.90 10.42
C LEU A 5 37.06 20.56 9.13
N SER A 6 35.76 20.86 9.01
CA SER A 6 35.31 22.13 8.41
C SER A 6 33.80 22.33 8.61
N ILE A 7 33.49 23.45 9.27
CA ILE A 7 32.21 24.15 9.38
C ILE A 7 32.30 25.32 8.40
N ILE A 8 31.27 25.62 7.63
CA ILE A 8 31.08 26.93 7.00
C ILE A 8 29.75 27.51 7.48
N ALA A 9 29.86 28.62 8.21
CA ALA A 9 28.81 29.58 8.50
C ALA A 9 28.93 30.75 7.52
N SER A 10 27.82 31.40 7.16
CA SER A 10 27.81 32.78 6.64
C SER A 10 26.49 33.51 6.94
N ALA A 11 26.60 34.37 7.95
CA ALA A 11 25.98 35.69 8.22
C ALA A 11 24.67 36.16 7.54
N VAL A 12 23.67 36.34 8.40
CA VAL A 12 22.88 37.57 8.71
C VAL A 12 23.05 38.81 7.80
N LEU A 13 21.89 39.29 7.30
CA LEU A 13 21.65 40.71 6.98
C LEU A 13 20.30 41.12 7.58
N ILE A 14 20.35 42.05 8.53
CA ILE A 14 19.21 42.64 9.24
C ILE A 14 18.64 43.77 8.37
N PHE A 15 17.34 43.73 8.10
CA PHE A 15 16.54 44.93 7.89
C PHE A 15 15.39 44.94 8.90
N THR A 16 15.37 45.99 9.70
CA THR A 16 14.43 46.29 10.77
C THR A 16 13.07 46.68 10.21
N SER A 17 12.03 45.97 10.62
CA SER A 17 10.73 46.58 10.91
C SER A 17 10.07 45.77 12.03
N ALA A 18 9.82 46.41 13.16
CA ALA A 18 9.25 45.79 14.34
C ALA A 18 7.77 45.40 14.09
N PRO A 19 7.36 44.16 14.38
CA PRO A 19 5.99 43.87 14.77
C PRO A 19 5.86 44.05 16.28
N ALA A 20 4.69 44.53 16.69
CA ALA A 20 4.35 44.89 18.06
C ALA A 20 4.75 43.80 19.07
N MET A 21 5.53 44.23 20.06
CA MET A 21 5.81 43.47 21.27
C MET A 21 4.52 43.40 22.09
N THR A 22 3.68 42.39 21.85
CA THR A 22 2.70 41.96 22.84
C THR A 22 3.49 41.31 23.96
N SER A 23 3.57 42.00 25.09
CA SER A 23 4.20 41.52 26.31
C SER A 23 3.64 40.15 26.68
N PHE A 24 4.46 39.11 26.61
CA PHE A 24 4.18 37.89 27.35
C PHE A 24 4.50 38.20 28.82
N ALA A 25 3.45 38.51 29.58
CA ALA A 25 3.54 38.37 31.02
C ALA A 25 3.87 36.90 31.29
N GLU A 26 5.00 36.64 31.96
CA GLU A 26 5.25 35.37 32.62
C GLU A 26 4.13 35.18 33.66
N ASP A 27 3.05 34.49 33.26
CA ASP A 27 1.96 34.18 34.16
C ASP A 27 2.30 32.94 34.98
N LYS A 28 2.48 33.16 36.28
CA LYS A 28 2.88 32.17 37.29
C LYS A 28 1.71 31.27 37.71
N ALA A 29 0.93 30.75 36.76
CA ALA A 29 -0.31 30.03 37.08
C ALA A 29 -0.61 28.74 36.32
N ASN A 30 0.28 28.20 35.48
CA ASN A 30 0.10 26.83 34.96
C ASN A 30 1.43 26.12 34.67
N ASP A 31 1.67 25.03 35.39
CA ASP A 31 2.73 24.03 35.19
C ASP A 31 2.53 23.21 33.88
N LEU A 32 1.77 23.75 32.91
CA LEU A 32 1.44 23.10 31.65
C LEU A 32 2.55 23.37 30.63
N LYS A 33 3.31 22.32 30.31
CA LYS A 33 4.37 22.30 29.30
C LYS A 33 3.85 22.36 27.86
N LEU A 34 2.61 22.79 27.64
CA LEU A 34 1.86 22.69 26.39
C LEU A 34 1.54 24.07 25.82
N HIS A 35 1.53 24.20 24.49
CA HIS A 35 1.15 25.43 23.79
C HIS A 35 -0.32 25.34 23.36
N PHE A 36 -1.08 26.39 23.63
CA PHE A 36 -2.46 26.49 23.16
C PHE A 36 -2.68 27.80 22.40
N LYS A 37 -3.61 27.75 21.45
CA LYS A 37 -4.16 28.91 20.76
C LYS A 37 -5.65 28.97 21.04
N ILE A 38 -6.16 30.12 21.47
CA ILE A 38 -7.60 30.33 21.68
C ILE A 38 -8.19 31.01 20.45
N GLU A 39 -9.18 30.39 19.84
CA GLU A 39 -9.94 30.94 18.71
C GLU A 39 -11.43 30.69 18.93
N ASN A 40 -12.27 31.70 18.67
CA ASN A 40 -13.73 31.61 18.79
C ASN A 40 -14.26 31.07 20.14
N GLY A 41 -13.48 31.21 21.21
CA GLY A 41 -13.86 30.73 22.54
C GLY A 41 -13.49 29.27 22.83
N GLU A 42 -12.71 28.63 21.98
CA GLU A 42 -12.18 27.27 22.15
C GLU A 42 -10.66 27.28 22.10
N ALA A 43 -10.02 26.33 22.77
CA ALA A 43 -8.57 26.16 22.77
C ALA A 43 -8.15 25.02 21.83
N CYS A 44 -7.15 25.30 20.99
CA CYS A 44 -6.48 24.34 20.13
C CYS A 44 -5.07 24.08 20.68
N LEU A 45 -4.70 22.81 20.87
CA LEU A 45 -3.36 22.39 21.28
C LEU A 45 -2.41 22.46 20.08
N THR A 46 -1.41 23.34 20.14
CA THR A 46 -0.50 23.63 19.01
C THR A 46 0.92 23.06 19.18
N GLY A 47 1.23 22.45 20.33
CA GLY A 47 2.50 21.77 20.57
C GLY A 47 2.91 21.77 22.05
N GLU A 48 4.21 21.64 22.31
CA GLU A 48 4.81 21.64 23.64
C GLU A 48 6.10 22.48 23.74
N TRP A 49 6.35 23.02 24.95
CA TRP A 49 7.49 23.91 25.24
C TRP A 49 8.75 23.14 25.68
N SER A 50 8.65 21.84 26.00
CA SER A 50 9.73 21.12 26.69
C SER A 50 9.99 19.73 26.13
N ASP A 51 11.28 19.43 25.92
CA ASP A 51 11.80 18.13 25.48
C ASP A 51 11.68 16.98 26.53
N ASN A 52 10.77 17.07 27.50
CA ASN A 52 10.67 16.14 28.62
C ASN A 52 9.25 15.59 28.86
N VAL A 53 8.27 15.91 28.01
CA VAL A 53 6.93 15.31 28.14
C VAL A 53 6.97 13.91 27.54
N THR A 54 6.84 12.91 28.41
CA THR A 54 6.79 11.49 27.99
C THR A 54 5.36 10.95 28.03
N GLU A 55 4.53 11.48 28.92
CA GLU A 55 3.09 11.22 28.98
C GLU A 55 2.35 12.53 28.71
N LEU A 56 1.76 12.64 27.53
CA LEU A 56 0.96 13.78 27.11
C LEU A 56 -0.48 13.58 27.59
N VAL A 57 -0.86 14.24 28.68
CA VAL A 57 -2.26 14.31 29.12
C VAL A 57 -2.84 15.65 28.71
N ILE A 58 -3.72 15.65 27.71
CA ILE A 58 -4.35 16.88 27.23
C ILE A 58 -5.46 17.26 28.23
N PRO A 59 -5.49 18.52 28.72
CA PRO A 59 -6.53 18.95 29.66
C PRO A 59 -7.87 19.14 28.96
N GLU A 60 -8.97 18.98 29.70
CA GLU A 60 -10.34 19.28 29.19
C GLU A 60 -10.51 20.78 28.87
N THR A 61 -9.81 21.65 29.59
CA THR A 61 -9.90 23.11 29.44
C THR A 61 -8.55 23.79 29.56
N TYR A 62 -8.37 24.91 28.86
CA TYR A 62 -7.25 25.83 28.97
C TYR A 62 -7.81 27.26 29.12
N GLU A 63 -7.41 28.00 30.16
CA GLU A 63 -7.92 29.35 30.49
C GLU A 63 -9.47 29.43 30.56
N GLY A 64 -10.10 28.38 31.08
CA GLY A 64 -11.56 28.28 31.18
C GLY A 64 -12.28 28.06 29.84
N LYS A 65 -11.54 27.83 28.75
CA LYS A 65 -12.07 27.45 27.44
C LYS A 65 -11.89 25.95 27.21
N PRO A 66 -12.84 25.25 26.56
CA PRO A 66 -12.68 23.83 26.25
C PRO A 66 -11.52 23.63 25.26
N VAL A 67 -10.71 22.59 25.46
CA VAL A 67 -9.70 22.16 24.49
C VAL A 67 -10.36 21.24 23.49
N THR A 68 -10.62 21.72 22.28
CA THR A 68 -11.47 21.02 21.30
C THR A 68 -10.68 20.39 20.15
N SER A 69 -9.41 20.74 19.96
CA SER A 69 -8.61 20.21 18.86
C SER A 69 -7.11 20.13 19.17
N ILE A 70 -6.44 19.27 18.40
CA ILE A 70 -4.98 19.26 18.26
C ILE A 70 -4.66 19.76 16.85
N ASP A 71 -3.77 20.74 16.74
CA ASP A 71 -3.47 21.42 15.49
C ASP A 71 -2.72 20.53 14.48
N GLU A 72 -2.72 20.95 13.22
CA GLU A 72 -1.84 20.38 12.20
C GLU A 72 -0.39 20.43 12.69
N LYS A 73 0.32 19.30 12.58
CA LYS A 73 1.74 19.14 12.93
C LYS A 73 2.14 19.49 14.37
N ALA A 74 1.19 19.62 15.30
CA ALA A 74 1.45 20.06 16.67
C ALA A 74 2.60 19.31 17.39
N PHE A 75 2.75 18.02 17.11
CA PHE A 75 3.77 17.13 17.68
C PHE A 75 4.55 16.37 16.60
N THR A 76 4.61 16.85 15.35
CA THR A 76 5.37 16.16 14.30
C THR A 76 6.83 16.00 14.71
N GLY A 77 7.38 14.79 14.58
CA GLY A 77 8.77 14.49 14.89
C GLY A 77 9.08 14.42 16.38
N ASN A 78 8.07 14.44 17.25
CA ASN A 78 8.32 14.46 18.68
C ASN A 78 8.99 13.17 19.17
N GLU A 79 10.21 13.30 19.69
CA GLU A 79 11.03 12.17 20.12
C GLU A 79 10.79 11.76 21.59
N ASN A 80 9.96 12.48 22.34
CA ASN A 80 9.82 12.28 23.79
C ASN A 80 8.52 11.59 24.18
N ILE A 81 7.41 11.94 23.53
CA ILE A 81 6.09 11.45 23.88
C ILE A 81 6.01 9.94 23.64
N VAL A 82 5.66 9.21 24.70
CA VAL A 82 5.46 7.76 24.72
C VAL A 82 3.98 7.41 24.78
N SER A 83 3.17 8.20 25.48
CA SER A 83 1.73 8.01 25.57
C SER A 83 0.98 9.34 25.45
N CYS A 84 -0.21 9.29 24.86
CA CYS A 84 -1.10 10.44 24.71
C CYS A 84 -2.51 10.09 25.22
N VAL A 85 -3.07 10.95 26.06
CA VAL A 85 -4.45 10.88 26.54
C VAL A 85 -5.21 12.08 25.98
N ILE A 86 -6.16 11.78 25.11
CA ILE A 86 -7.06 12.73 24.44
C ILE A 86 -8.40 12.71 25.19
N PRO A 87 -8.78 13.80 25.88
CA PRO A 87 -9.96 13.85 26.74
C PRO A 87 -11.26 14.03 25.94
N ASP A 88 -12.40 14.10 26.65
CA ASP A 88 -13.73 14.11 26.04
C ASP A 88 -14.06 15.45 25.33
N ALA A 89 -13.46 16.55 25.77
CA ALA A 89 -13.60 17.84 25.09
C ALA A 89 -13.00 17.84 23.67
N VAL A 90 -11.94 17.07 23.42
CA VAL A 90 -11.24 17.09 22.13
C VAL A 90 -12.05 16.37 21.05
N LYS A 91 -12.33 17.10 19.97
CA LYS A 91 -13.14 16.66 18.83
C LYS A 91 -12.27 16.22 17.65
N SER A 92 -11.11 16.82 17.46
CA SER A 92 -10.28 16.55 16.27
C SER A 92 -8.79 16.49 16.55
N ILE A 93 -8.10 15.70 15.72
CA ILE A 93 -6.64 15.71 15.56
C ILE A 93 -6.35 16.20 14.14
N GLY A 94 -5.50 17.22 14.00
CA GLY A 94 -5.12 17.78 12.70
C GLY A 94 -4.22 16.88 11.87
N ASP A 95 -4.03 17.28 10.62
CA ASP A 95 -3.15 16.58 9.67
C ASP A 95 -1.73 16.49 10.24
N LEU A 96 -1.08 15.34 10.10
CA LEU A 96 0.30 15.10 10.54
C LEU A 96 0.59 15.40 12.03
N ALA A 97 -0.43 15.58 12.88
CA ALA A 97 -0.27 16.08 14.25
C ALA A 97 0.76 15.30 15.08
N PHE A 98 0.83 13.98 14.95
CA PHE A 98 1.82 13.10 15.59
C PHE A 98 2.69 12.36 14.57
N ALA A 99 2.79 12.84 13.34
CA ALA A 99 3.60 12.17 12.32
C ALA A 99 5.07 12.08 12.75
N ALA A 100 5.71 10.96 12.47
CA ALA A 100 7.10 10.68 12.80
C ALA A 100 7.44 10.81 14.30
N CYS A 101 6.53 10.46 15.22
CA CYS A 101 6.85 10.32 16.65
C CYS A 101 7.44 8.92 16.94
N PRO A 102 8.78 8.74 16.99
CA PRO A 102 9.41 7.41 17.02
C PRO A 102 9.22 6.66 18.34
N ASN A 103 8.79 7.36 19.40
CA ASN A 103 8.64 6.79 20.74
C ASN A 103 7.19 6.66 21.19
N LEU A 104 6.22 7.18 20.43
CA LEU A 104 4.81 7.06 20.74
C LEU A 104 4.37 5.59 20.67
N LYS A 105 3.92 5.06 21.81
CA LYS A 105 3.47 3.68 21.97
C LYS A 105 1.97 3.55 22.11
N SER A 106 1.31 4.53 22.73
CA SER A 106 -0.11 4.43 23.03
C SER A 106 -0.87 5.75 22.94
N VAL A 107 -2.12 5.66 22.49
CA VAL A 107 -3.07 6.78 22.45
C VAL A 107 -4.40 6.33 23.05
N SER A 108 -4.93 7.09 23.99
CA SER A 108 -6.28 6.91 24.52
C SER A 108 -7.18 8.04 24.06
N ILE A 109 -8.34 7.71 23.51
CA ILE A 109 -9.28 8.63 22.87
C ILE A 109 -10.60 8.69 23.65
N GLY A 110 -10.98 9.91 24.06
CA GLY A 110 -12.22 10.21 24.77
C GLY A 110 -13.51 10.07 23.94
N SER A 111 -14.64 10.29 24.59
CA SER A 111 -15.99 10.13 24.00
C SER A 111 -16.32 11.16 22.93
N GLY A 112 -15.72 12.36 22.98
CA GLY A 112 -16.04 13.46 22.07
C GLY A 112 -15.30 13.48 20.74
N PHE A 113 -14.30 12.63 20.54
CA PHE A 113 -13.49 12.60 19.34
C PHE A 113 -14.30 12.15 18.11
N SER A 114 -14.30 12.97 17.05
CA SER A 114 -15.11 12.75 15.85
C SER A 114 -14.33 12.89 14.54
N SER A 115 -13.08 13.39 14.56
CA SER A 115 -12.30 13.59 13.34
C SER A 115 -10.81 13.29 13.49
N LEU A 116 -10.29 12.45 12.59
CA LEU A 116 -8.86 12.14 12.46
C LEU A 116 -8.31 12.75 11.17
N GLY A 117 -7.33 13.65 11.31
CA GLY A 117 -6.60 14.27 10.22
C GLY A 117 -5.77 13.29 9.40
N ASN A 118 -5.47 13.68 8.18
CA ASN A 118 -4.70 12.88 7.24
C ASN A 118 -3.30 12.63 7.80
N LEU A 119 -2.85 11.37 7.75
CA LEU A 119 -1.50 10.99 8.15
C LEU A 119 -1.12 11.40 9.57
N ALA A 120 -2.11 11.63 10.46
CA ALA A 120 -1.88 12.14 11.82
C ALA A 120 -0.90 11.30 12.63
N PHE A 121 -0.75 10.00 12.33
CA PHE A 121 0.17 9.07 12.99
C PHE A 121 1.11 8.36 12.00
N ALA A 122 1.39 8.97 10.83
CA ALA A 122 2.34 8.41 9.88
C ALA A 122 3.71 8.17 10.54
N ASN A 123 4.41 7.10 10.16
CA ASN A 123 5.75 6.76 10.67
C ASN A 123 5.86 6.65 12.22
N CYS A 124 4.77 6.38 12.93
CA CYS A 124 4.77 6.07 14.36
C CYS A 124 5.07 4.58 14.61
N ASN A 125 6.27 4.11 14.28
CA ASN A 125 6.61 2.69 14.24
C ASN A 125 6.57 1.94 15.59
N LYS A 126 6.48 2.65 16.72
CA LYS A 126 6.32 2.04 18.05
C LYS A 126 4.88 2.04 18.56
N LEU A 127 3.94 2.62 17.80
CA LEU A 127 2.53 2.66 18.17
C LEU A 127 1.99 1.24 18.19
N THR A 128 1.62 0.80 19.39
CA THR A 128 1.17 -0.57 19.70
C THR A 128 -0.24 -0.60 20.32
N SER A 129 -0.80 0.57 20.66
CA SER A 129 -2.14 0.65 21.25
C SER A 129 -2.88 1.95 20.95
N ILE A 130 -4.08 1.82 20.40
CA ILE A 130 -5.12 2.85 20.43
C ILE A 130 -6.35 2.30 21.16
N THR A 131 -6.79 3.03 22.18
CA THR A 131 -8.04 2.74 22.90
C THR A 131 -9.03 3.88 22.68
N VAL A 132 -10.31 3.54 22.53
CA VAL A 132 -11.39 4.51 22.37
C VAL A 132 -12.43 4.30 23.47
N SER A 133 -12.92 5.38 24.06
CA SER A 133 -14.03 5.35 25.01
C SER A 133 -15.23 4.57 24.43
N LYS A 134 -15.90 3.76 25.26
CA LYS A 134 -17.08 2.98 24.85
C LYS A 134 -18.24 3.87 24.39
N ASP A 135 -18.30 5.08 24.97
CA ASP A 135 -19.35 6.07 24.72
C ASP A 135 -19.06 6.93 23.49
N ASN A 136 -17.89 6.77 22.84
CA ASN A 136 -17.61 7.48 21.59
C ASN A 136 -18.61 7.05 20.49
N PRO A 137 -19.32 7.99 19.84
CA PRO A 137 -20.36 7.65 18.87
C PRO A 137 -19.81 7.28 17.48
N ASP A 138 -18.60 7.71 17.14
CA ASP A 138 -18.06 7.66 15.77
C ASP A 138 -16.99 6.58 15.59
N PHE A 139 -16.27 6.24 16.66
CA PHE A 139 -15.13 5.34 16.63
C PHE A 139 -15.24 4.23 17.69
N SER A 140 -14.48 3.17 17.46
CA SER A 140 -14.25 2.09 18.41
C SER A 140 -12.79 1.64 18.34
N SER A 141 -12.35 0.89 19.33
CA SER A 141 -11.05 0.21 19.28
C SER A 141 -11.26 -1.30 19.19
N ILE A 142 -10.57 -1.94 18.23
CA ILE A 142 -10.58 -3.40 18.04
C ILE A 142 -9.14 -3.84 17.85
N ASN A 143 -8.70 -4.84 18.61
CA ASN A 143 -7.31 -5.32 18.60
C ASN A 143 -6.30 -4.17 18.67
N SER A 144 -6.52 -3.24 19.60
CA SER A 144 -5.64 -2.08 19.83
C SER A 144 -5.51 -1.12 18.63
N CYS A 145 -6.39 -1.21 17.63
CA CYS A 145 -6.41 -0.34 16.45
C CYS A 145 -7.70 0.50 16.41
N LEU A 146 -7.65 1.62 15.68
CA LEU A 146 -8.80 2.51 15.54
C LEU A 146 -9.72 2.02 14.41
N TYR A 147 -10.99 1.84 14.72
CA TYR A 147 -12.05 1.50 13.77
C TYR A 147 -13.16 2.55 13.82
N ASN A 148 -13.98 2.60 12.77
CA ASN A 148 -15.28 3.27 12.87
C ASN A 148 -16.15 2.60 13.95
N LYS A 149 -17.26 3.25 14.36
CA LYS A 149 -18.14 2.73 15.42
C LYS A 149 -18.67 1.34 15.13
N LYS A 150 -18.98 1.05 13.86
CA LYS A 150 -19.50 -0.24 13.41
C LYS A 150 -18.46 -1.37 13.50
N GLY A 151 -17.17 -1.03 13.53
CA GLY A 151 -16.07 -2.00 13.60
C GLY A 151 -15.74 -2.69 12.27
N ASP A 152 -16.27 -2.19 11.14
CA ASP A 152 -16.09 -2.80 9.82
C ASP A 152 -15.08 -2.05 8.94
N THR A 153 -14.60 -0.88 9.38
CA THR A 153 -13.57 -0.11 8.68
C THR A 153 -12.39 0.16 9.60
N LEU A 154 -11.23 -0.41 9.28
CA LEU A 154 -9.96 -0.10 9.96
C LEU A 154 -9.51 1.30 9.52
N ARG A 155 -9.42 2.22 10.48
CA ARG A 155 -9.07 3.64 10.23
C ARG A 155 -7.60 3.94 10.47
N LEU A 156 -6.99 3.28 11.45
CA LEU A 156 -5.57 3.43 11.74
C LEU A 156 -5.06 2.17 12.43
N TYR A 157 -4.01 1.60 11.87
CA TYR A 157 -3.33 0.46 12.44
C TYR A 157 -2.30 0.89 13.48
N ALA A 158 -2.43 0.31 14.66
CA ALA A 158 -1.57 0.60 15.80
C ALA A 158 -0.95 -0.66 16.39
N GLY A 159 -0.82 -1.80 15.68
CA GLY A 159 -0.49 -3.08 16.32
C GLY A 159 0.84 -3.77 15.94
N GLY A 160 2.02 -3.20 16.22
CA GLY A 160 3.29 -3.94 16.05
C GLY A 160 3.62 -4.41 14.61
N SER A 161 4.65 -5.24 14.47
CA SER A 161 5.26 -5.57 13.17
C SER A 161 4.62 -6.75 12.41
N LYS A 162 3.72 -7.50 13.06
CA LYS A 162 2.97 -8.61 12.44
C LYS A 162 1.49 -8.29 12.50
N ALA A 163 0.98 -7.73 11.42
CA ALA A 163 -0.37 -7.21 11.41
C ALA A 163 -1.42 -8.29 11.24
N VAL A 164 -2.49 -8.17 12.02
CA VAL A 164 -3.70 -9.00 11.92
C VAL A 164 -4.91 -8.07 11.87
N VAL A 165 -5.53 -7.99 10.69
CA VAL A 165 -6.78 -7.25 10.49
C VAL A 165 -7.94 -8.07 11.09
N SER A 166 -8.89 -7.41 11.75
CA SER A 166 -10.00 -8.08 12.44
C SER A 166 -10.96 -8.78 11.47
N ASP A 167 -11.47 -9.97 11.81
CA ASP A 167 -12.33 -10.82 10.97
C ASP A 167 -13.66 -10.19 10.52
N ASN A 168 -14.08 -9.09 11.15
CA ASN A 168 -15.29 -8.36 10.76
C ASN A 168 -15.01 -7.18 9.80
N THR A 169 -13.74 -6.94 9.49
CA THR A 169 -13.33 -5.81 8.63
C THR A 169 -13.82 -6.02 7.21
N LYS A 170 -14.54 -5.04 6.66
CA LYS A 170 -14.95 -4.97 5.26
C LYS A 170 -14.03 -4.07 4.45
N THR A 171 -13.54 -3.01 5.07
CA THR A 171 -12.68 -2.01 4.41
C THR A 171 -11.43 -1.74 5.23
N ILE A 172 -10.27 -1.79 4.59
CA ILE A 172 -9.04 -1.20 5.13
C ILE A 172 -8.96 0.22 4.60
N GLY A 173 -9.18 1.19 5.51
CA GLY A 173 -9.35 2.60 5.15
C GLY A 173 -8.06 3.26 4.68
N LYS A 174 -8.21 4.39 3.99
CA LYS A 174 -7.11 5.18 3.42
C LYS A 174 -6.01 5.42 4.46
N TRP A 175 -4.77 5.16 4.07
CA TRP A 175 -3.57 5.33 4.91
C TRP A 175 -3.52 4.51 6.20
N ALA A 176 -4.36 3.49 6.39
CA ALA A 176 -4.43 2.75 7.66
C ALA A 176 -3.08 2.17 8.13
N PHE A 177 -2.18 1.82 7.21
CA PHE A 177 -0.82 1.32 7.49
C PHE A 177 0.28 2.23 6.91
N PHE A 178 -0.03 3.48 6.57
CA PHE A 178 0.89 4.37 5.88
C PHE A 178 2.17 4.61 6.69
N GLU A 179 3.31 4.42 6.01
CA GLU A 179 4.66 4.53 6.56
C GLU A 179 4.90 3.71 7.84
N ARG A 180 4.17 2.61 8.04
CA ARG A 180 4.49 1.61 9.06
C ARG A 180 5.68 0.76 8.62
N SER A 181 6.85 1.38 8.65
CA SER A 181 8.11 0.81 8.17
C SER A 181 8.57 -0.41 8.99
N ASP A 182 8.01 -0.63 10.17
CA ASP A 182 8.27 -1.79 11.03
C ASP A 182 7.47 -3.05 10.65
N ILE A 183 6.44 -2.93 9.80
CA ILE A 183 5.57 -4.05 9.44
C ILE A 183 6.31 -5.03 8.53
N THR A 184 6.32 -6.29 8.94
CA THR A 184 6.98 -7.41 8.25
C THR A 184 6.00 -8.38 7.59
N SER A 185 4.77 -8.48 8.12
CA SER A 185 3.69 -9.29 7.55
C SER A 185 2.33 -8.70 7.87
N VAL A 186 1.35 -8.98 7.02
CA VAL A 186 -0.05 -8.56 7.20
C VAL A 186 -0.96 -9.74 6.89
N THR A 187 -1.85 -10.07 7.82
CA THR A 187 -2.94 -11.04 7.61
C THR A 187 -4.23 -10.28 7.34
N ILE A 188 -4.79 -10.46 6.14
CA ILE A 188 -6.04 -9.85 5.71
C ILE A 188 -7.14 -10.93 5.69
N PRO A 189 -8.22 -10.79 6.47
CA PRO A 189 -9.29 -11.79 6.49
C PRO A 189 -10.15 -11.73 5.22
N SER A 190 -10.79 -12.85 4.88
CA SER A 190 -11.70 -12.99 3.73
C SER A 190 -12.99 -12.16 3.84
N SER A 191 -13.20 -11.48 4.96
CA SER A 191 -14.27 -10.51 5.13
C SER A 191 -14.00 -9.20 4.37
N VAL A 192 -12.73 -8.88 4.08
CA VAL A 192 -12.32 -7.62 3.46
C VAL A 192 -12.67 -7.64 1.98
N THR A 193 -13.38 -6.61 1.53
CA THR A 193 -13.79 -6.43 0.13
C THR A 193 -13.11 -5.22 -0.52
N ALA A 194 -12.60 -4.27 0.28
CA ALA A 194 -11.95 -3.06 -0.20
C ALA A 194 -10.66 -2.73 0.58
N ILE A 195 -9.61 -2.42 -0.16
CA ILE A 195 -8.36 -1.84 0.33
C ILE A 195 -8.23 -0.47 -0.33
N GLU A 196 -8.31 0.60 0.45
CA GLU A 196 -8.33 1.98 -0.07
C GLU A 196 -6.94 2.51 -0.45
N ASP A 197 -6.86 3.79 -0.85
CA ASP A 197 -5.62 4.39 -1.34
C ASP A 197 -4.52 4.41 -0.27
N SER A 198 -3.29 4.19 -0.74
CA SER A 198 -2.04 4.33 0.01
C SER A 198 -2.01 3.54 1.33
N VAL A 199 -2.80 2.46 1.44
CA VAL A 199 -2.93 1.70 2.70
C VAL A 199 -1.59 1.24 3.22
N PHE A 200 -0.76 0.58 2.40
CA PHE A 200 0.55 0.04 2.77
C PHE A 200 1.71 0.87 2.22
N SER A 201 1.45 2.07 1.70
CA SER A 201 2.51 2.92 1.16
C SER A 201 3.58 3.19 2.23
N GLY A 202 4.85 3.00 1.89
CA GLY A 202 5.98 3.15 2.80
C GLY A 202 6.15 2.04 3.85
N CYS A 203 5.51 0.87 3.70
CA CYS A 203 5.78 -0.30 4.53
C CYS A 203 7.13 -0.95 4.16
N LEU A 204 8.23 -0.29 4.53
CA LEU A 204 9.59 -0.60 4.06
C LEU A 204 10.10 -2.00 4.43
N SER A 205 9.54 -2.65 5.45
CA SER A 205 9.96 -4.00 5.90
C SER A 205 9.03 -5.13 5.44
N LEU A 206 7.94 -4.83 4.74
CA LEU A 206 6.96 -5.84 4.31
C LEU A 206 7.54 -6.66 3.17
N LYS A 207 7.65 -7.99 3.35
CA LYS A 207 8.31 -8.87 2.38
C LYS A 207 7.37 -9.58 1.42
N GLU A 208 6.19 -9.89 1.90
CA GLU A 208 5.18 -10.63 1.15
C GLU A 208 3.80 -10.18 1.60
N ILE A 209 2.83 -10.23 0.69
CA ILE A 209 1.44 -10.01 1.03
C ILE A 209 0.53 -10.87 0.16
N SER A 210 -0.52 -11.41 0.78
CA SER A 210 -1.60 -12.10 0.09
C SER A 210 -2.88 -11.28 0.23
N ILE A 211 -3.44 -10.90 -0.91
CA ILE A 211 -4.71 -10.20 -1.04
C ILE A 211 -5.79 -11.28 -1.25
N PRO A 212 -6.80 -11.39 -0.36
CA PRO A 212 -7.76 -12.47 -0.46
C PRO A 212 -8.71 -12.30 -1.67
N ASP A 213 -9.25 -13.42 -2.15
CA ASP A 213 -10.21 -13.47 -3.28
C ASP A 213 -11.46 -12.61 -3.08
N SER A 214 -11.78 -12.23 -1.85
CA SER A 214 -12.90 -11.35 -1.51
C SER A 214 -12.67 -9.88 -1.89
N VAL A 215 -11.42 -9.46 -2.11
CA VAL A 215 -11.09 -8.07 -2.42
C VAL A 215 -11.43 -7.76 -3.87
N THR A 216 -12.38 -6.85 -4.05
CA THR A 216 -12.84 -6.37 -5.37
C THR A 216 -12.30 -4.98 -5.69
N LYS A 217 -11.79 -4.24 -4.70
CA LYS A 217 -11.25 -2.89 -4.86
C LYS A 217 -9.88 -2.78 -4.21
N LEU A 218 -8.91 -2.35 -5.02
CA LEU A 218 -7.56 -1.96 -4.60
C LEU A 218 -7.39 -0.47 -4.90
N GLY A 219 -6.85 0.30 -3.95
CA GLY A 219 -6.67 1.74 -4.07
C GLY A 219 -5.37 2.15 -4.77
N LYS A 220 -5.29 3.42 -5.16
CA LYS A 220 -4.08 4.00 -5.75
C LYS A 220 -2.93 4.01 -4.75
N TYR A 221 -1.69 3.90 -5.24
CA TYR A 221 -0.48 3.94 -4.41
C TYR A 221 -0.44 2.89 -3.28
N CYS A 222 -1.24 1.81 -3.36
CA CYS A 222 -1.52 0.94 -2.22
C CYS A 222 -0.26 0.33 -1.59
N PHE A 223 0.72 -0.10 -2.39
CA PHE A 223 2.01 -0.65 -1.97
C PHE A 223 3.19 0.24 -2.37
N MET A 224 2.95 1.51 -2.67
CA MET A 224 4.00 2.44 -3.08
C MET A 224 5.18 2.42 -2.09
N SER A 225 6.40 2.30 -2.60
CA SER A 225 7.65 2.26 -1.85
C SER A 225 7.74 1.12 -0.82
N CYS A 226 7.03 0.00 -0.98
CA CYS A 226 7.29 -1.22 -0.20
C CYS A 226 8.60 -1.89 -0.67
N ARG A 227 9.74 -1.28 -0.35
CA ARG A 227 11.05 -1.63 -0.94
C ARG A 227 11.54 -3.04 -0.62
N ALA A 228 11.04 -3.67 0.44
CA ALA A 228 11.36 -5.06 0.79
C ALA A 228 10.38 -6.08 0.21
N LEU A 229 9.30 -5.65 -0.47
CA LEU A 229 8.25 -6.51 -0.99
C LEU A 229 8.78 -7.33 -2.15
N GLN A 230 8.89 -8.65 -1.95
CA GLN A 230 9.48 -9.59 -2.90
C GLN A 230 8.43 -10.32 -3.74
N SER A 231 7.26 -10.56 -3.15
CA SER A 231 6.17 -11.29 -3.79
C SER A 231 4.81 -10.76 -3.35
N VAL A 232 3.86 -10.81 -4.28
CA VAL A 232 2.47 -10.40 -4.05
C VAL A 232 1.57 -11.47 -4.64
N SER A 233 0.66 -11.99 -3.83
CA SER A 233 -0.42 -12.85 -4.28
C SER A 233 -1.70 -12.02 -4.35
N LEU A 234 -2.24 -11.83 -5.57
CA LEU A 234 -3.48 -11.10 -5.78
C LEU A 234 -4.68 -12.06 -5.77
N GLY A 235 -5.75 -11.64 -5.11
CA GLY A 235 -7.01 -12.37 -5.10
C GLY A 235 -7.66 -12.37 -6.49
N LYS A 236 -8.38 -13.43 -6.80
CA LYS A 236 -9.01 -13.64 -8.13
C LYS A 236 -10.04 -12.56 -8.49
N SER A 237 -10.64 -11.87 -7.52
CA SER A 237 -11.64 -10.83 -7.80
C SER A 237 -11.06 -9.45 -8.08
N VAL A 238 -9.73 -9.28 -8.03
CA VAL A 238 -9.08 -8.02 -8.42
C VAL A 238 -9.14 -7.89 -9.95
N THR A 239 -9.72 -6.79 -10.42
CA THR A 239 -9.87 -6.51 -11.86
C THR A 239 -8.97 -5.40 -12.38
N GLU A 240 -8.30 -4.66 -11.51
CA GLU A 240 -7.47 -3.52 -11.86
C GLU A 240 -6.24 -3.48 -10.97
N ILE A 241 -5.08 -3.18 -11.57
CA ILE A 241 -3.89 -2.72 -10.84
C ILE A 241 -3.87 -1.19 -10.91
N PRO A 242 -4.16 -0.48 -9.81
CA PRO A 242 -4.32 0.98 -9.84
C PRO A 242 -3.02 1.74 -10.14
N GLU A 243 -3.18 3.04 -10.40
CA GLU A 243 -2.09 4.01 -10.50
C GLU A 243 -1.09 3.86 -9.34
N GLU A 244 0.19 3.74 -9.69
CA GLU A 244 1.34 3.68 -8.78
C GLU A 244 1.23 2.60 -7.68
N CYS A 245 0.41 1.57 -7.90
CA CYS A 245 0.11 0.56 -6.87
C CYS A 245 1.37 -0.09 -6.28
N PHE A 246 2.37 -0.43 -7.10
CA PHE A 246 3.66 -1.01 -6.70
C PHE A 246 4.85 -0.09 -7.03
N TYR A 247 4.61 1.21 -7.21
CA TYR A 247 5.67 2.18 -7.51
C TYR A 247 6.83 2.06 -6.51
N CYS A 248 8.08 1.95 -6.97
CA CYS A 248 9.29 1.76 -6.15
C CYS A 248 9.26 0.53 -5.21
N CYS A 249 8.58 -0.55 -5.57
CA CYS A 249 8.77 -1.86 -4.94
C CYS A 249 10.05 -2.53 -5.48
N THR A 250 11.21 -1.98 -5.11
CA THR A 250 12.51 -2.31 -5.72
C THR A 250 12.93 -3.77 -5.61
N ALA A 251 12.45 -4.50 -4.59
CA ALA A 251 12.77 -5.92 -4.37
C ALA A 251 11.74 -6.88 -4.98
N LEU A 252 10.71 -6.39 -5.67
CA LEU A 252 9.66 -7.23 -6.25
C LEU A 252 10.26 -8.05 -7.38
N LYS A 253 10.27 -9.38 -7.24
CA LYS A 253 10.90 -10.30 -8.20
C LYS A 253 9.90 -10.94 -9.14
N ASP A 254 8.72 -11.23 -8.62
CA ASP A 254 7.65 -11.94 -9.32
C ASP A 254 6.30 -11.41 -8.86
N ILE A 255 5.39 -11.26 -9.82
CA ILE A 255 3.98 -11.05 -9.58
C ILE A 255 3.19 -11.78 -10.67
N SER A 256 2.25 -12.62 -10.24
CA SER A 256 1.31 -13.29 -11.13
C SER A 256 0.03 -12.46 -11.22
N LEU A 257 -0.32 -12.07 -12.44
CA LEU A 257 -1.59 -11.41 -12.74
C LEU A 257 -2.61 -12.45 -13.19
N SER A 258 -3.82 -12.38 -12.65
CA SER A 258 -4.90 -13.29 -13.03
C SER A 258 -5.60 -12.84 -14.31
N ASP A 259 -6.31 -13.77 -14.96
CA ASP A 259 -7.16 -13.50 -16.15
C ASP A 259 -8.41 -12.66 -15.82
N ASN A 260 -8.53 -12.14 -14.59
CA ASN A 260 -9.55 -11.18 -14.21
C ASN A 260 -9.07 -9.72 -14.29
N ILE A 261 -7.77 -9.48 -14.44
CA ILE A 261 -7.25 -8.13 -14.63
C ILE A 261 -7.71 -7.58 -15.99
N ARG A 262 -8.17 -6.33 -15.99
CA ARG A 262 -8.69 -5.60 -17.16
C ARG A 262 -7.88 -4.34 -17.46
N SER A 263 -7.28 -3.74 -16.44
CA SER A 263 -6.47 -2.52 -16.58
C SER A 263 -5.27 -2.51 -15.65
N ILE A 264 -4.20 -1.85 -16.10
CA ILE A 264 -3.00 -1.54 -15.33
C ILE A 264 -2.81 -0.02 -15.41
N GLY A 265 -2.82 0.67 -14.28
CA GLY A 265 -2.74 2.13 -14.20
C GLY A 265 -1.35 2.70 -14.41
N ASP A 266 -1.28 4.03 -14.52
CA ASP A 266 -0.03 4.76 -14.74
C ASP A 266 0.99 4.43 -13.65
N ARG A 267 2.24 4.22 -14.06
CA ARG A 267 3.38 3.93 -13.18
C ARG A 267 3.16 2.79 -12.17
N ALA A 268 2.23 1.86 -12.43
CA ALA A 268 1.85 0.80 -11.50
C ALA A 268 3.03 -0.04 -10.97
N PHE A 269 4.02 -0.35 -11.81
CA PHE A 269 5.25 -1.09 -11.50
C PHE A 269 6.51 -0.27 -11.80
N TYR A 270 6.41 1.06 -11.78
CA TYR A 270 7.56 1.94 -12.00
C TYR A 270 8.61 1.74 -10.90
N CYS A 271 9.91 1.72 -11.25
CA CYS A 271 11.02 1.46 -10.33
C CYS A 271 10.92 0.12 -9.56
N CYS A 272 10.27 -0.91 -10.13
CA CYS A 272 10.40 -2.28 -9.64
C CYS A 272 11.66 -2.92 -10.26
N GLU A 273 12.83 -2.66 -9.69
CA GLU A 273 14.11 -2.96 -10.36
C GLU A 273 14.49 -4.44 -10.40
N ASP A 274 14.04 -5.26 -9.44
CA ASP A 274 14.37 -6.69 -9.37
C ASP A 274 13.49 -7.60 -10.23
N ILE A 275 12.38 -7.08 -10.80
CA ILE A 275 11.52 -7.87 -11.70
C ILE A 275 12.17 -7.89 -13.09
N SER A 276 12.48 -9.08 -13.58
CA SER A 276 13.15 -9.28 -14.88
C SER A 276 12.18 -9.36 -16.07
N GLY A 277 10.90 -9.56 -15.78
CA GLY A 277 9.83 -9.56 -16.76
C GLY A 277 8.50 -9.88 -16.13
N ILE A 278 7.43 -9.66 -16.88
CA ILE A 278 6.06 -9.87 -16.40
C ILE A 278 5.20 -10.46 -17.52
N TYR A 279 4.34 -11.41 -17.15
CA TYR A 279 3.27 -11.89 -18.04
C TYR A 279 2.03 -11.02 -17.87
N ILE A 280 1.50 -10.53 -18.99
CA ILE A 280 0.30 -9.70 -19.04
C ILE A 280 -0.81 -10.48 -19.74
N PRO A 281 -1.89 -10.86 -19.02
CA PRO A 281 -3.02 -11.57 -19.60
C PRO A 281 -3.68 -10.80 -20.75
N ALA A 282 -4.20 -11.50 -21.77
CA ALA A 282 -4.92 -10.87 -22.89
C ALA A 282 -6.25 -10.20 -22.49
N THR A 283 -6.70 -10.47 -21.27
CA THR A 283 -7.85 -9.79 -20.69
C THR A 283 -7.55 -8.33 -20.35
N VAL A 284 -6.27 -7.95 -20.20
CA VAL A 284 -5.86 -6.56 -20.03
C VAL A 284 -6.14 -5.75 -21.31
N LYS A 285 -6.94 -4.70 -21.18
CA LYS A 285 -7.36 -3.83 -22.29
C LYS A 285 -6.61 -2.50 -22.31
N THR A 286 -6.19 -2.01 -21.15
CA THR A 286 -5.47 -0.74 -21.01
C THR A 286 -4.26 -0.89 -20.10
N ILE A 287 -3.15 -0.27 -20.50
CA ILE A 287 -1.92 -0.17 -19.73
C ILE A 287 -1.53 1.31 -19.73
N GLY A 288 -1.37 1.88 -18.55
CA GLY A 288 -1.07 3.28 -18.32
C GLY A 288 0.34 3.70 -18.70
N GLU A 289 0.61 5.00 -18.66
CA GLU A 289 1.92 5.58 -18.96
C GLU A 289 2.97 5.07 -17.97
N ASP A 290 4.13 4.66 -18.49
CA ASP A 290 5.27 4.16 -17.71
C ASP A 290 4.93 3.06 -16.70
N ALA A 291 3.83 2.34 -16.92
CA ALA A 291 3.28 1.38 -15.96
C ALA A 291 4.22 0.22 -15.67
N ILE A 292 5.00 -0.24 -16.64
CA ILE A 292 5.75 -1.50 -16.59
C ILE A 292 7.14 -1.30 -17.21
N GLY A 293 8.17 -1.88 -16.56
CA GLY A 293 9.51 -2.00 -17.14
C GLY A 293 10.33 -0.71 -17.12
N LYS A 294 9.89 0.31 -16.36
CA LYS A 294 10.55 1.62 -16.23
C LYS A 294 11.24 1.77 -14.89
N LYS A 295 12.34 2.53 -14.88
CA LYS A 295 13.00 3.01 -13.67
C LYS A 295 13.58 4.41 -13.86
N SER A 296 13.77 5.13 -12.76
CA SER A 296 14.48 6.41 -12.72
C SER A 296 15.91 6.21 -12.21
N ILE A 297 16.88 6.94 -12.77
CA ILE A 297 18.28 6.93 -12.27
C ILE A 297 18.49 8.06 -11.25
N SER A 298 17.78 9.17 -11.40
CA SER A 298 17.77 10.33 -10.50
C SER A 298 16.48 11.13 -10.65
N LEU A 299 16.18 11.97 -9.64
CA LEU A 299 14.98 12.82 -9.60
C LEU A 299 14.82 13.74 -10.82
N ASP A 300 15.92 14.05 -11.53
CA ASP A 300 15.96 14.96 -12.67
C ASP A 300 16.19 14.23 -14.01
N SER A 301 16.22 12.88 -14.02
CA SER A 301 16.43 12.09 -15.23
C SER A 301 15.12 11.55 -15.80
N ASP A 302 15.04 11.52 -17.13
CA ASP A 302 13.99 10.80 -17.84
C ASP A 302 13.96 9.33 -17.41
N ALA A 303 12.76 8.76 -17.36
CA ALA A 303 12.58 7.33 -17.10
C ALA A 303 13.31 6.50 -18.17
N ILE A 304 14.09 5.51 -17.74
CA ILE A 304 14.71 4.54 -18.63
C ILE A 304 14.05 3.16 -18.48
N ASN A 305 14.21 2.32 -19.49
CA ASN A 305 13.78 0.93 -19.39
C ASN A 305 14.72 0.16 -18.45
N ILE A 306 14.15 -0.75 -17.67
CA ILE A 306 14.92 -1.72 -16.88
C ILE A 306 15.72 -2.61 -17.87
N PRO A 307 17.05 -2.76 -17.70
CA PRO A 307 17.85 -3.54 -18.62
C PRO A 307 17.38 -4.99 -18.73
N ASN A 308 17.28 -5.50 -19.96
CA ASN A 308 16.82 -6.86 -20.27
C ASN A 308 15.39 -7.18 -19.79
N PHE A 309 14.58 -6.17 -19.44
CA PHE A 309 13.20 -6.39 -19.06
C PHE A 309 12.37 -6.89 -20.23
N GLN A 310 11.56 -7.93 -19.99
CA GLN A 310 10.72 -8.55 -21.01
C GLN A 310 9.25 -8.55 -20.60
N ILE A 311 8.40 -8.09 -21.51
CA ILE A 311 6.95 -8.25 -21.39
C ILE A 311 6.56 -9.52 -22.15
N LYS A 312 5.82 -10.40 -21.49
CA LYS A 312 5.24 -11.60 -22.09
C LYS A 312 3.73 -11.41 -22.23
N GLY A 313 3.17 -11.87 -23.34
CA GLY A 313 1.72 -11.83 -23.55
C GLY A 313 1.34 -12.33 -24.94
N GLU A 314 0.06 -12.29 -25.25
CA GLU A 314 -0.46 -12.73 -26.55
C GLU A 314 -0.19 -11.70 -27.66
N LYS A 315 -0.06 -12.18 -28.89
CA LYS A 315 0.04 -11.33 -30.08
C LYS A 315 -1.24 -10.51 -30.28
N GLY A 316 -1.10 -9.25 -30.67
CA GLY A 316 -2.20 -8.30 -30.83
C GLY A 316 -2.78 -7.77 -29.52
N SER A 317 -2.22 -8.15 -28.37
CA SER A 317 -2.69 -7.72 -27.06
C SER A 317 -2.29 -6.28 -26.72
N ALA A 318 -2.89 -5.72 -25.67
CA ALA A 318 -2.45 -4.46 -25.10
C ALA A 318 -0.99 -4.51 -24.62
N ALA A 319 -0.50 -5.70 -24.23
CA ALA A 319 0.86 -5.92 -23.80
C ALA A 319 1.87 -5.76 -24.94
N GLU A 320 1.58 -6.33 -26.13
CA GLU A 320 2.42 -6.16 -27.32
C GLU A 320 2.49 -4.70 -27.73
N LYS A 321 1.34 -4.02 -27.77
CA LYS A 321 1.26 -2.58 -28.10
C LYS A 321 2.09 -1.75 -27.12
N TYR A 322 1.90 -1.95 -25.81
CA TYR A 322 2.64 -1.22 -24.79
C TYR A 322 4.14 -1.46 -24.88
N ALA A 323 4.56 -2.72 -25.07
CA ALA A 323 5.98 -3.06 -25.22
C ALA A 323 6.59 -2.36 -26.45
N PHE A 324 5.89 -2.33 -27.58
CA PHE A 324 6.31 -1.61 -28.78
C PHE A 324 6.43 -0.10 -28.53
N ASP A 325 5.39 0.52 -27.97
CA ASP A 325 5.36 1.97 -27.71
C ASP A 325 6.47 2.41 -26.73
N GLN A 326 6.81 1.55 -25.77
CA GLN A 326 7.82 1.82 -24.75
C GLN A 326 9.23 1.35 -25.12
N ASN A 327 9.42 0.77 -26.30
CA ASN A 327 10.69 0.17 -26.74
C ASN A 327 11.22 -0.89 -25.75
N ILE A 328 10.32 -1.75 -25.27
CA ILE A 328 10.59 -2.88 -24.36
C ILE A 328 10.51 -4.19 -25.17
N SER A 329 11.36 -5.16 -24.84
CA SER A 329 11.34 -6.47 -25.48
C SER A 329 10.01 -7.18 -25.18
N PHE A 330 9.30 -7.54 -26.25
CA PHE A 330 8.10 -8.37 -26.16
C PHE A 330 8.44 -9.82 -26.54
N LEU A 331 7.97 -10.75 -25.72
CA LEU A 331 7.99 -12.17 -26.01
C LEU A 331 6.55 -12.62 -26.17
N THR A 332 6.20 -13.06 -27.37
CA THR A 332 4.91 -13.67 -27.59
C THR A 332 4.84 -14.96 -26.80
N ASP A 333 3.86 -15.05 -25.91
CA ASP A 333 3.53 -16.31 -25.28
C ASP A 333 2.60 -17.07 -26.22
N ASP A 334 3.18 -17.55 -27.33
CA ASP A 334 2.49 -18.46 -28.24
C ASP A 334 2.25 -19.83 -27.59
N SER A 335 2.75 -20.07 -26.36
CA SER A 335 2.59 -21.36 -25.69
C SER A 335 1.18 -21.62 -25.18
N HIS A 336 0.29 -20.62 -25.14
CA HIS A 336 -1.11 -20.88 -24.78
C HIS A 336 -1.79 -21.74 -25.86
N GLY A 337 -2.01 -23.01 -25.56
CA GLY A 337 -2.47 -24.02 -26.51
C GLY A 337 -1.41 -24.60 -27.46
N ASP A 338 -0.18 -24.07 -27.55
CA ASP A 338 0.95 -24.73 -28.24
C ASP A 338 1.68 -25.65 -27.26
N VAL A 339 1.05 -26.80 -27.02
CA VAL A 339 1.50 -27.79 -26.06
C VAL A 339 2.78 -28.48 -26.54
N ASN A 340 2.95 -28.61 -27.86
CA ASN A 340 4.09 -29.32 -28.43
C ASN A 340 5.31 -28.41 -28.70
N GLY A 341 5.13 -27.09 -28.66
CA GLY A 341 6.17 -26.07 -28.77
C GLY A 341 6.64 -25.83 -30.21
N ASP A 342 5.82 -26.11 -31.22
CA ASP A 342 6.17 -25.90 -32.64
C ASP A 342 5.78 -24.51 -33.18
N GLY A 343 5.24 -23.66 -32.31
CA GLY A 343 4.80 -22.31 -32.63
C GLY A 343 3.44 -22.26 -33.32
N LYS A 344 2.65 -23.33 -33.27
CA LYS A 344 1.27 -23.39 -33.76
C LYS A 344 0.35 -23.92 -32.68
N VAL A 345 -0.89 -23.43 -32.68
CA VAL A 345 -2.00 -24.02 -31.90
C VAL A 345 -2.85 -24.80 -32.88
N ASP A 346 -2.74 -26.13 -32.86
CA ASP A 346 -3.47 -26.98 -33.78
C ASP A 346 -3.98 -28.30 -33.16
N SER A 347 -4.51 -29.19 -34.01
CA SER A 347 -5.06 -30.48 -33.57
C SER A 347 -4.04 -31.40 -32.88
N VAL A 348 -2.74 -31.21 -33.11
CA VAL A 348 -1.65 -31.96 -32.48
C VAL A 348 -1.55 -31.57 -31.01
N ASP A 349 -1.74 -30.30 -30.67
CA ASP A 349 -1.71 -29.82 -29.29
C ASP A 349 -2.91 -30.31 -28.49
N ALA A 350 -4.11 -30.24 -29.06
CA ALA A 350 -5.30 -30.82 -28.45
C ALA A 350 -5.15 -32.33 -28.21
N SER A 351 -4.48 -33.03 -29.13
CA SER A 351 -4.17 -34.45 -28.97
C SER A 351 -3.16 -34.69 -27.84
N ALA A 352 -2.19 -33.79 -27.65
CA ALA A 352 -1.25 -33.83 -26.54
C ALA A 352 -1.95 -33.61 -25.18
N VAL A 353 -2.90 -32.66 -25.11
CA VAL A 353 -3.75 -32.44 -23.92
C VAL A 353 -4.55 -33.69 -23.57
N LEU A 354 -5.25 -34.30 -24.55
CA LEU A 354 -6.03 -35.51 -24.31
C LEU A 354 -5.15 -36.68 -23.86
N ALA A 355 -3.94 -36.81 -24.42
CA ALA A 355 -2.99 -37.83 -24.00
C ALA A 355 -2.51 -37.62 -22.55
N GLU A 356 -2.27 -36.37 -22.15
CA GLU A 356 -1.90 -36.02 -20.78
C GLU A 356 -3.06 -36.24 -19.81
N TYR A 357 -4.26 -35.76 -20.15
CA TYR A 357 -5.49 -35.99 -19.40
C TYR A 357 -5.76 -37.48 -19.15
N ALA A 358 -5.57 -38.32 -20.17
CA ALA A 358 -5.74 -39.77 -20.04
C ALA A 358 -4.74 -40.40 -19.05
N LEU A 359 -3.51 -39.88 -18.96
CA LEU A 359 -2.53 -40.33 -17.98
C LEU A 359 -2.91 -39.90 -16.56
N LEU A 360 -3.23 -38.62 -16.38
CA LEU A 360 -3.58 -38.05 -15.09
C LEU A 360 -4.86 -38.68 -14.51
N SER A 361 -5.88 -38.87 -15.34
CA SER A 361 -7.14 -39.52 -14.96
C SER A 361 -6.98 -40.99 -14.57
N ALA A 362 -5.95 -41.66 -15.10
CA ALA A 362 -5.59 -43.03 -14.73
C ALA A 362 -4.69 -43.10 -13.49
N GLY A 363 -4.47 -41.98 -12.79
CA GLY A 363 -3.57 -41.88 -11.63
C GLY A 363 -2.09 -42.08 -11.97
N LYS A 364 -1.72 -41.92 -13.24
CA LYS A 364 -0.33 -42.02 -13.71
C LYS A 364 0.32 -40.64 -13.71
N LYS A 365 1.65 -40.63 -13.62
CA LYS A 365 2.43 -39.39 -13.76
C LYS A 365 2.30 -38.84 -15.18
N GLY A 366 2.02 -37.55 -15.29
CA GLY A 366 2.04 -36.79 -16.54
C GLY A 366 3.40 -36.82 -17.25
N LYS A 367 3.38 -36.57 -18.56
CA LYS A 367 4.55 -36.50 -19.43
C LYS A 367 4.90 -35.08 -19.86
N LEU A 368 3.98 -34.13 -19.73
CA LEU A 368 4.24 -32.74 -20.08
C LEU A 368 5.23 -32.12 -19.10
N THR A 369 6.11 -31.25 -19.62
CA THR A 369 6.91 -30.36 -18.77
C THR A 369 6.02 -29.31 -18.13
N GLU A 370 6.48 -28.63 -17.07
CA GLU A 370 5.68 -27.58 -16.41
C GLU A 370 5.22 -26.48 -17.38
N LYS A 371 6.06 -26.10 -18.35
CA LYS A 371 5.69 -25.14 -19.39
C LYS A 371 4.57 -25.68 -20.28
N GLN A 372 4.67 -26.94 -20.69
CA GLN A 372 3.65 -27.58 -21.54
C GLN A 372 2.36 -27.86 -20.77
N SER A 373 2.44 -28.11 -19.46
CA SER A 373 1.26 -28.21 -18.60
C SER A 373 0.51 -26.89 -18.51
N LYS A 374 1.22 -25.75 -18.43
CA LYS A 374 0.60 -24.41 -18.49
C LYS A 374 0.03 -24.09 -19.87
N ALA A 375 0.68 -24.55 -20.92
CA ALA A 375 0.15 -24.48 -22.30
C ALA A 375 -1.12 -25.31 -22.49
N ALA A 376 -1.18 -26.46 -21.81
CA ALA A 376 -2.24 -27.44 -21.92
C ALA A 376 -3.47 -27.12 -21.04
N ASP A 377 -3.29 -26.38 -19.94
CA ASP A 377 -4.37 -25.85 -19.10
C ASP A 377 -4.89 -24.55 -19.73
N TRP A 378 -5.75 -24.70 -20.74
CA TRP A 378 -6.23 -23.60 -21.56
C TRP A 378 -7.11 -22.64 -20.75
N ASN A 379 -7.93 -23.16 -19.85
CA ASN A 379 -8.86 -22.36 -19.08
C ASN A 379 -8.28 -21.84 -17.74
N SER A 380 -7.00 -22.14 -17.45
CA SER A 380 -6.28 -21.78 -16.23
C SER A 380 -6.97 -22.27 -14.94
N ASP A 381 -7.70 -23.39 -14.98
CA ASP A 381 -8.41 -23.94 -13.82
C ASP A 381 -7.55 -24.84 -12.93
N GLY A 382 -6.32 -25.12 -13.37
CA GLY A 382 -5.34 -25.95 -12.67
C GLY A 382 -5.46 -27.45 -12.99
N ASN A 383 -6.41 -27.85 -13.84
CA ASN A 383 -6.56 -29.20 -14.34
C ASN A 383 -6.23 -29.23 -15.84
N ILE A 384 -5.73 -30.37 -16.32
CA ILE A 384 -5.53 -30.63 -17.75
C ILE A 384 -6.56 -31.67 -18.14
N ASP A 385 -7.60 -31.27 -18.86
CA ASP A 385 -8.72 -32.14 -19.19
C ASP A 385 -9.28 -31.96 -20.61
N SER A 386 -10.42 -32.62 -20.87
CA SER A 386 -11.06 -32.60 -22.18
C SER A 386 -11.62 -31.23 -22.59
N VAL A 387 -11.90 -30.35 -21.62
CA VAL A 387 -12.35 -28.96 -21.84
C VAL A 387 -11.22 -28.17 -22.48
N ASP A 388 -9.99 -28.33 -21.98
CA ASP A 388 -8.82 -27.64 -22.53
C ASP A 388 -8.55 -28.07 -23.97
N ALA A 389 -8.58 -29.38 -24.23
CA ALA A 389 -8.40 -29.91 -25.57
C ALA A 389 -9.47 -29.40 -26.55
N SER A 390 -10.72 -29.28 -26.07
CA SER A 390 -11.83 -28.76 -26.88
C SER A 390 -11.65 -27.26 -27.17
N ALA A 391 -11.13 -26.50 -26.22
CA ALA A 391 -10.87 -25.08 -26.38
C ALA A 391 -9.71 -24.82 -27.36
N ILE A 392 -8.64 -25.61 -27.29
CA ILE A 392 -7.54 -25.59 -28.28
C ILE A 392 -8.07 -25.88 -29.68
N LEU A 393 -8.93 -26.89 -29.86
CA LEU A 393 -9.54 -27.19 -31.16
C LEU A 393 -10.46 -26.08 -31.65
N ALA A 394 -11.20 -25.44 -30.75
CA ALA A 394 -12.07 -24.32 -31.09
C ALA A 394 -11.24 -23.11 -31.57
N GLU A 395 -10.11 -22.83 -30.91
CA GLU A 395 -9.19 -21.78 -31.35
C GLU A 395 -8.53 -22.11 -32.69
N TYR A 396 -8.04 -23.34 -32.86
CA TYR A 396 -7.51 -23.81 -34.14
C TYR A 396 -8.52 -23.60 -35.28
N ALA A 397 -9.78 -23.99 -35.07
CA ALA A 397 -10.84 -23.79 -36.07
C ALA A 397 -11.11 -22.30 -36.35
N ARG A 398 -11.08 -21.45 -35.33
CA ARG A 398 -11.28 -19.99 -35.46
C ARG A 398 -10.19 -19.37 -36.35
N VAL A 399 -8.93 -19.71 -36.11
CA VAL A 399 -7.78 -19.15 -36.84
C VAL A 399 -7.77 -19.57 -38.32
N GLN A 400 -8.30 -20.74 -38.67
CA GLN A 400 -8.40 -21.20 -40.06
C GLN A 400 -9.52 -20.51 -40.87
N THR A 401 -10.43 -19.78 -40.21
CA THR A 401 -11.58 -19.10 -40.85
C THR A 401 -11.40 -17.59 -41.06
N LEU A 402 -10.23 -17.07 -40.67
CA LEU A 402 -9.76 -15.70 -40.93
C LEU A 402 -8.77 -15.69 -42.09
#